data_AF-A0A9N9IVQ7-F1
#
_entry.id   AF-A0A9N9IVQ7-F1
#
_cell.length_a   1.000
_cell.length_b   1.000
_cell.length_c   1.000
_cell.angle_alpha   90.00
_cell.angle_beta   90.00
_cell.angle_gamma   90.00
#
_symmetry.space_group_name_H-M   'P 1'
#
loop_
_entity.id
_entity.type
_entity.pdbx_description
1 polymer ?
#
loop_
_entity_poly.entity_id
_entity_poly.type
_entity_poly.pdbx_seq_one_letter_code
_entity_poly.pdbx_strand_id
1 'polypeptide(L)'
;NILSKRNEDKVCKCTIAESTFSSSFSGFSFFSQDECGRTTIAGMFSRGFEIFNSTNDIRFEIVDSCNRTLHDLTDGLNVQFNNDGSTDPFIHTFDQINLDCFEDGILFPQVAKNSKRSCGGNQRRDGPNAMTVKEGDDIKAKASVNDVPR
;
A
#
# COMPACT_ATOMS: atom_id res chain seq x y z
N ASN A 1 37.68 7.76 8.37
CA ASN A 1 36.78 6.87 9.13
C ASN A 1 35.36 7.03 8.63
N ILE A 2 34.89 6.07 7.83
CA ILE A 2 33.60 6.10 7.08
C ILE A 2 32.46 5.45 7.92
N LEU A 3 32.63 5.33 9.24
CA LEU A 3 31.75 4.54 10.11
C LEU A 3 30.81 5.37 11.01
N SER A 4 30.64 6.66 10.77
CA SER A 4 29.88 7.56 11.66
C SER A 4 28.55 8.06 11.11
N LYS A 5 27.79 7.23 10.37
CA LYS A 5 26.46 7.63 9.84
C LYS A 5 25.34 6.60 10.10
N ARG A 6 25.32 6.00 11.29
CA ARG A 6 24.15 5.26 11.81
C ARG A 6 23.89 5.72 13.25
N ASN A 7 23.41 6.95 13.39
CA ASN A 7 22.94 7.51 14.67
C ASN A 7 21.41 7.54 14.76
N GLU A 8 20.72 6.81 13.88
CA GLU A 8 19.32 6.49 14.10
C GLU A 8 19.32 5.19 14.89
N ASP A 9 18.83 5.23 16.13
CA ASP A 9 18.61 4.03 16.92
C ASP A 9 17.76 3.09 16.06
N LYS A 10 18.27 1.89 15.80
CA LYS A 10 17.55 0.87 15.03
C LYS A 10 16.39 0.35 15.87
N VAL A 11 15.26 1.05 15.83
CA VAL A 11 14.09 0.76 16.67
C VAL A 11 13.21 -0.33 16.03
N CYS A 12 13.30 -0.52 14.71
CA CYS A 12 12.36 -1.35 13.97
C CYS A 12 12.95 -2.70 13.58
N LYS A 13 12.13 -3.76 13.62
CA LYS A 13 12.46 -5.00 12.92
C LYS A 13 12.29 -4.79 11.41
N CYS A 14 13.15 -5.42 10.62
CA CYS A 14 12.85 -5.55 9.20
C CYS A 14 11.60 -6.42 9.06
N THR A 15 10.64 -6.00 8.23
CA THR A 15 9.37 -6.71 7.98
C THR A 15 9.08 -6.71 6.48
N ILE A 16 8.43 -7.77 5.97
CA ILE A 16 8.05 -7.86 4.56
C ILE A 16 6.56 -8.18 4.49
N ALA A 17 5.84 -7.47 3.63
CA ALA A 17 4.44 -7.76 3.35
C ALA A 17 4.20 -7.81 1.83
N GLU A 18 3.07 -8.37 1.44
CA GLU A 18 2.65 -8.41 0.04
C GLU A 18 1.16 -8.12 -0.14
N SER A 19 0.82 -7.64 -1.32
CA SER A 19 -0.54 -7.52 -1.82
C SER A 19 -0.60 -8.09 -3.23
N THR A 20 -1.41 -9.13 -3.40
CA THR A 20 -1.55 -9.84 -4.69
C THR A 20 -2.92 -9.57 -5.29
N PHE A 21 -2.93 -9.07 -6.53
CA PHE A 21 -4.13 -8.80 -7.31
C PHE A 21 -4.30 -9.92 -8.35
N SER A 22 -5.44 -10.61 -8.34
CA SER A 22 -5.65 -11.86 -9.12
C SER A 22 -6.93 -11.88 -9.97
N SER A 23 -7.61 -10.73 -10.13
CA SER A 23 -8.90 -10.63 -10.84
C SER A 23 -8.75 -9.89 -12.17
N SER A 24 -9.60 -8.88 -12.43
CA SER A 24 -9.49 -7.94 -13.54
C SER A 24 -8.12 -7.26 -13.58
N PHE A 25 -7.57 -6.97 -12.41
CA PHE A 25 -6.18 -6.56 -12.23
C PHE A 25 -5.33 -7.77 -11.88
N SER A 26 -4.22 -7.96 -12.58
CA SER A 26 -3.23 -8.98 -12.24
C SER A 26 -1.88 -8.34 -12.01
N GLY A 27 -1.40 -8.44 -10.78
CA GLY A 27 -0.17 -7.79 -10.35
C GLY A 27 0.10 -8.06 -8.89
N PHE A 28 1.18 -7.49 -8.39
CA PHE A 28 1.53 -7.57 -6.99
C PHE A 28 2.26 -6.30 -6.55
N SER A 29 2.22 -6.08 -5.25
CA SER A 29 3.06 -5.10 -4.57
C SER A 29 3.72 -5.78 -3.37
N PHE A 30 5.02 -5.58 -3.23
CA PHE A 30 5.82 -5.93 -2.07
C PHE A 30 6.10 -4.70 -1.24
N PHE A 31 6.12 -4.88 0.07
CA PHE A 31 6.42 -3.86 1.05
C PHE A 31 7.60 -4.36 1.89
N SER A 32 8.62 -3.54 2.07
CA SER A 32 9.80 -3.88 2.86
C SER A 32 10.13 -2.75 3.81
N GLN A 33 9.98 -3.00 5.12
CA GLN A 33 10.35 -2.07 6.17
C GLN A 33 11.82 -2.28 6.55
N ASP A 34 12.58 -1.19 6.64
CA ASP A 34 13.96 -1.20 7.15
C ASP A 34 14.04 -0.98 8.66
N GLU A 35 15.26 -1.04 9.22
CA GLU A 35 15.50 -0.91 10.66
C GLU A 35 15.21 0.51 11.21
N CYS A 36 15.03 1.50 10.33
CA CYS A 36 14.67 2.87 10.66
C CYS A 36 13.15 3.10 10.59
N GLY A 37 12.37 2.09 10.19
CA GLY A 37 10.91 2.17 10.09
C GLY A 37 10.39 2.71 8.77
N ARG A 38 11.26 2.90 7.77
CA ARG A 38 10.86 3.36 6.43
C ARG A 38 10.42 2.16 5.61
N THR A 39 9.37 2.32 4.82
CA THR A 39 8.83 1.24 3.98
C THR A 39 9.09 1.51 2.51
N THR A 40 9.81 0.60 1.87
CA THR A 40 9.93 0.54 0.41
C THR A 40 8.77 -0.27 -0.15
N ILE A 41 8.00 0.33 -1.06
CA ILE A 41 6.92 -0.33 -1.79
C ILE A 41 7.38 -0.49 -3.23
N ALA A 42 7.34 -1.71 -3.73
CA ALA A 42 7.69 -2.04 -5.11
C ALA A 42 6.67 -2.99 -5.71
N GLY A 43 6.46 -2.96 -7.02
CA GLY A 43 5.46 -3.83 -7.63
C GLY A 43 5.36 -3.65 -9.13
N MET A 44 4.44 -4.40 -9.72
CA MET A 44 4.03 -4.25 -11.11
C MET A 44 2.67 -4.88 -11.34
N PHE A 45 1.98 -4.38 -12.36
CA PHE A 45 0.77 -5.01 -12.88
C PHE A 45 1.00 -5.45 -14.31
N SER A 46 0.65 -6.71 -14.58
CA SER A 46 0.71 -7.31 -15.92
C SER A 46 -0.53 -6.98 -16.77
N ARG A 47 -1.65 -6.58 -16.13
CA ARG A 47 -2.90 -6.17 -16.78
C ARG A 47 -3.84 -5.48 -15.79
N GLY A 48 -4.91 -4.91 -16.32
CA GLY A 48 -6.03 -4.31 -15.56
C GLY A 48 -6.24 -2.84 -15.88
N PHE A 49 -5.33 -2.22 -16.64
CA PHE A 49 -5.38 -0.81 -16.98
C PHE A 49 -5.93 -0.55 -18.40
N GLU A 50 -6.28 -1.59 -19.15
CA GLU A 50 -6.90 -1.49 -20.48
C GLU A 50 -8.27 -0.78 -20.45
N ILE A 51 -8.93 -0.80 -19.29
CA ILE A 51 -10.29 -0.29 -19.09
C ILE A 51 -10.36 1.23 -18.86
N PHE A 52 -9.22 1.89 -18.68
CA PHE A 52 -9.18 3.30 -18.32
C PHE A 52 -9.08 4.19 -19.57
N ASN A 53 -9.99 5.16 -19.66
CA ASN A 53 -9.96 6.16 -20.72
C ASN A 53 -8.88 7.23 -20.48
N SER A 54 -8.41 7.36 -19.24
CA SER A 54 -7.36 8.29 -18.80
C SER A 54 -6.69 7.72 -17.55
N THR A 55 -5.37 7.86 -17.45
CA THR A 55 -4.60 7.44 -16.28
C THR A 55 -4.46 8.55 -15.23
N ASN A 56 -4.86 9.79 -15.55
CA ASN A 56 -4.69 10.95 -14.67
C ASN A 56 -5.56 10.88 -13.40
N ASP A 57 -6.61 10.07 -13.41
CA ASP A 57 -7.51 9.88 -12.28
C ASP A 57 -7.26 8.57 -11.52
N ILE A 58 -6.19 7.85 -11.86
CA ILE A 58 -5.82 6.59 -11.22
C ILE A 58 -5.07 6.88 -9.93
N ARG A 59 -5.55 6.32 -8.82
CA ARG A 59 -4.90 6.45 -7.51
C ARG A 59 -4.53 5.10 -6.93
N PHE A 60 -3.35 5.06 -6.32
CA PHE A 60 -2.89 3.91 -5.53
C PHE A 60 -2.95 4.31 -4.06
N GLU A 61 -3.76 3.61 -3.28
CA GLU A 61 -3.98 3.97 -1.87
C GLU A 61 -3.94 2.74 -0.96
N ILE A 62 -3.38 2.92 0.24
CA ILE A 62 -3.59 2.00 1.35
C ILE A 62 -4.82 2.47 2.11
N VAL A 63 -5.79 1.57 2.26
CA VAL A 63 -7.06 1.85 2.95
C VAL A 63 -7.26 0.90 4.11
N ASP A 64 -8.07 1.32 5.08
CA ASP A 64 -8.51 0.46 6.15
C ASP A 64 -9.64 -0.51 5.73
N SER A 65 -10.10 -1.32 6.69
CA SER A 65 -11.21 -2.27 6.50
C SER A 65 -12.51 -1.60 6.04
N CYS A 66 -12.66 -0.29 6.21
CA CYS A 66 -13.81 0.52 5.86
C CYS A 66 -13.59 1.39 4.62
N ASN A 67 -12.53 1.09 3.85
CA ASN A 67 -12.14 1.81 2.63
C ASN A 67 -11.77 3.28 2.85
N ARG A 68 -11.44 3.68 4.08
CA ARG A 68 -10.90 5.02 4.35
C ARG A 68 -9.41 5.03 4.03
N THR A 69 -8.96 6.03 3.30
CA THR A 69 -7.56 6.21 2.93
C THR A 69 -6.70 6.44 4.18
N LEU A 70 -5.70 5.59 4.36
CA LEU A 70 -4.64 5.73 5.36
C LEU A 70 -3.43 6.44 4.73
N HIS A 71 -3.05 6.01 3.53
CA HIS A 71 -1.93 6.58 2.77
C HIS A 71 -2.30 6.67 1.28
N ASP A 72 -2.05 7.83 0.68
CA ASP A 72 -2.02 7.99 -0.77
C ASP A 72 -0.59 7.74 -1.25
N LEU A 73 -0.43 6.79 -2.17
CA LEU A 73 0.85 6.35 -2.72
C LEU A 73 1.08 6.89 -4.14
N THR A 74 0.09 7.56 -4.73
CA THR A 74 0.00 7.81 -6.18
C THR A 74 1.24 8.55 -6.70
N ASP A 75 1.55 9.71 -6.12
CA ASP A 75 2.69 10.52 -6.55
C ASP A 75 4.04 9.88 -6.24
N GLY A 76 4.13 9.17 -5.11
CA GLY A 76 5.36 8.51 -4.69
C GLY A 76 5.72 7.34 -5.60
N LEU A 77 4.74 6.49 -5.92
CA LEU A 77 4.96 5.36 -6.82
C LEU A 77 5.19 5.81 -8.27
N ASN A 78 4.55 6.92 -8.69
CA ASN A 78 4.67 7.49 -10.04
C ASN A 78 4.57 6.41 -11.14
N VAL A 79 3.52 5.60 -11.05
CA VAL A 79 3.34 4.40 -11.89
C VAL A 79 3.26 4.80 -13.36
N GLN A 80 4.08 4.16 -14.19
CA GLN A 80 4.05 4.32 -15.64
C GLN A 80 3.18 3.23 -16.25
N PHE A 81 2.16 3.63 -17.01
CA PHE A 81 1.20 2.73 -17.63
C PHE A 81 1.59 2.45 -19.09
N ASN A 82 1.49 1.18 -19.48
CA ASN A 82 1.76 0.73 -20.83
C ASN A 82 0.47 0.66 -21.65
N ASN A 83 0.60 0.75 -22.98
CA ASN A 83 -0.53 0.73 -23.91
C ASN A 83 -1.29 -0.62 -23.92
N ASP A 84 -0.69 -1.68 -23.41
CA ASP A 84 -1.29 -3.01 -23.29
C ASP A 84 -2.08 -3.21 -21.98
N GLY A 85 -2.20 -2.16 -21.15
CA GLY A 85 -2.86 -2.21 -19.85
C GLY A 85 -2.01 -2.79 -18.73
N SER A 86 -0.72 -3.03 -18.97
CA SER A 86 0.27 -3.32 -17.92
C SER A 86 0.89 -2.03 -17.36
N THR A 87 1.81 -2.17 -16.41
CA THR A 87 2.65 -1.09 -15.89
C THR A 87 4.12 -1.48 -15.98
N ASP A 88 4.99 -0.48 -16.07
CA ASP A 88 6.39 -0.70 -15.70
C ASP A 88 6.51 -1.06 -14.22
N PRO A 89 7.60 -1.73 -13.80
CA PRO A 89 7.89 -1.91 -12.39
C PRO A 89 8.04 -0.56 -11.69
N PHE A 90 7.34 -0.37 -10.58
CA PHE A 90 7.44 0.81 -9.74
C PHE A 90 8.15 0.47 -8.43
N ILE A 91 8.86 1.47 -7.87
CA ILE A 91 9.51 1.36 -6.58
C ILE A 91 9.64 2.74 -5.94
N HIS A 92 9.29 2.85 -4.66
CA HIS A 92 9.49 4.06 -3.88
C HIS A 92 9.64 3.75 -2.39
N THR A 93 10.45 4.55 -1.70
CA THR A 93 10.61 4.46 -0.24
C THR A 93 9.84 5.59 0.42
N PHE A 94 8.92 5.24 1.31
CA PHE A 94 8.11 6.16 2.07
C PHE A 94 8.59 6.22 3.52
N ASP A 95 8.93 7.41 4.01
CA ASP A 95 9.44 7.61 5.36
C ASP A 95 8.32 7.58 6.42
N GLN A 96 7.09 7.90 6.01
CA GLN A 96 5.91 7.97 6.87
C GLN A 96 5.06 6.70 6.92
N ILE A 97 5.47 5.65 6.19
CA ILE A 97 4.76 4.37 6.17
C ILE A 97 5.63 3.35 6.90
N ASN A 98 5.08 2.73 7.94
CA ASN A 98 5.67 1.59 8.62
C ASN A 98 4.72 0.40 8.52
N LEU A 99 5.28 -0.81 8.50
CA LEU A 99 4.53 -2.06 8.50
C LEU A 99 4.06 -2.41 9.90
N ASP A 100 4.99 -2.47 10.86
CA ASP A 100 4.71 -2.94 12.22
C ASP A 100 5.73 -2.45 13.26
N CYS A 101 6.44 -1.36 12.95
CA CYS A 101 7.36 -0.76 13.91
C CYS A 101 6.64 0.06 14.99
N PHE A 102 5.56 0.75 14.61
CA PHE A 102 4.78 1.62 15.48
C PHE A 102 3.29 1.23 15.46
N GLU A 103 2.51 1.72 16.41
CA GLU A 103 1.08 1.33 16.57
C GLU A 103 0.20 1.66 15.35
N ASP A 104 0.63 2.61 14.52
CA ASP A 104 -0.04 2.99 13.27
C ASP A 104 0.43 2.18 12.05
N GLY A 105 1.24 1.14 12.25
CA GLY A 105 1.73 0.27 11.20
C GLY A 105 0.61 -0.38 10.38
N ILE A 106 0.82 -0.50 9.06
CA ILE A 106 -0.21 -0.95 8.12
C ILE A 106 -0.52 -2.44 8.20
N LEU A 107 0.25 -3.24 8.94
CA LEU A 107 -0.08 -4.65 9.26
C LEU A 107 -1.02 -4.78 10.47
N PHE A 108 -1.18 -3.73 11.27
CA PHE A 108 -2.18 -3.72 12.33
C PHE A 108 -3.53 -3.24 11.77
N PRO A 109 -4.67 -3.85 12.15
CA PRO A 109 -5.97 -3.34 11.78
C PRO A 109 -6.13 -1.89 12.24
N GLN A 110 -6.12 -0.96 11.29
CA GLN A 110 -6.31 0.45 11.60
C GLN A 110 -7.80 0.75 11.53
N VAL A 111 -8.33 1.44 12.55
CA VAL A 111 -9.64 2.07 12.47
C VAL A 111 -9.38 3.55 12.64
N ALA A 112 -9.54 4.36 11.59
CA ALA A 112 -9.25 5.79 11.68
C ALA A 112 -9.93 6.39 12.92
N LYS A 113 -9.11 6.96 13.82
CA LYS A 113 -9.39 7.27 15.23
C LYS A 113 -10.61 8.19 15.47
N ASN A 114 -11.21 8.75 14.42
CA ASN A 114 -12.28 9.75 14.48
C ASN A 114 -13.66 9.31 13.96
N SER A 115 -13.87 8.03 13.64
CA SER A 115 -15.18 7.62 13.15
C SER A 115 -16.17 7.30 14.26
N LYS A 116 -16.93 8.32 14.68
CA LYS A 116 -18.18 8.17 15.42
C LYS A 116 -19.27 7.44 14.61
N ARG A 117 -19.02 7.10 13.35
CA ARG A 117 -19.94 6.34 12.49
C ARG A 117 -19.37 4.95 12.32
N SER A 118 -20.13 3.92 12.69
CA SER A 118 -19.84 2.58 12.19
C SER A 118 -19.65 2.65 10.67
N CYS A 119 -18.63 1.98 10.14
CA CYS A 119 -18.53 1.69 8.71
C CYS A 119 -19.92 1.24 8.28
N GLY A 120 -20.55 1.92 7.32
CA GLY A 120 -21.97 1.71 7.03
C GLY A 120 -22.22 0.24 6.72
N GLY A 121 -22.88 -0.49 7.62
CA GLY A 121 -23.19 -1.92 7.47
C GLY A 121 -22.28 -2.91 8.23
N ASN A 122 -22.48 -4.21 7.99
CA ASN A 122 -21.86 -5.36 8.66
C ASN A 122 -20.36 -5.56 8.34
N GLN A 123 -19.59 -4.49 8.12
CA GLN A 123 -18.15 -4.61 7.86
C GLN A 123 -17.41 -4.82 9.18
N ARG A 124 -16.57 -5.87 9.22
CA ARG A 124 -15.71 -6.17 10.37
C ARG A 124 -14.65 -5.09 10.49
N ARG A 125 -14.62 -4.41 11.64
CA ARG A 125 -13.67 -3.33 11.94
C ARG A 125 -12.21 -3.82 12.02
N ASP A 126 -12.03 -5.12 12.22
CA ASP A 126 -10.72 -5.74 12.48
C ASP A 126 -10.11 -6.40 11.23
N GLY A 127 -10.63 -6.07 10.04
CA GLY A 127 -10.08 -6.57 8.77
C GLY A 127 -8.69 -5.98 8.49
N PRO A 128 -7.84 -6.69 7.71
CA PRO A 128 -6.53 -6.17 7.32
C PRO A 128 -6.70 -4.90 6.48
N ASN A 129 -5.71 -4.02 6.57
CA ASN A 129 -5.58 -2.92 5.61
C ASN A 129 -5.29 -3.49 4.22
N ALA A 130 -5.57 -2.71 3.19
CA ALA A 130 -5.48 -3.18 1.82
C ALA A 130 -4.92 -2.09 0.90
N MET A 131 -4.14 -2.51 -0.09
CA MET A 131 -3.80 -1.67 -1.22
C MET A 131 -4.96 -1.67 -2.23
N THR A 132 -5.28 -0.50 -2.77
CA THR A 132 -6.34 -0.31 -3.74
C THR A 132 -5.84 0.41 -4.97
N VAL A 133 -6.47 0.11 -6.10
CA VAL A 133 -6.40 0.90 -7.33
C VAL A 133 -7.78 1.53 -7.52
N LYS A 134 -7.82 2.86 -7.61
CA LYS A 134 -9.04 3.64 -7.82
C LYS A 134 -8.99 4.38 -9.14
N GLU A 135 -10.16 4.68 -9.69
CA GLU A 135 -10.37 5.68 -10.74
C GLU A 135 -11.40 6.68 -10.20
N GLY A 136 -10.97 7.92 -9.99
CA GLY A 136 -11.76 8.87 -9.19
C GLY A 136 -11.96 8.32 -7.77
N ASP A 137 -13.22 8.18 -7.36
CA ASP A 137 -13.58 7.63 -6.04
C ASP A 137 -13.94 6.14 -6.07
N ASP A 138 -14.00 5.53 -7.26
CA ASP A 138 -14.39 4.13 -7.43
C ASP A 138 -13.20 3.18 -7.24
N ILE A 139 -13.32 2.23 -6.32
CA ILE A 139 -12.33 1.15 -6.16
C ILE A 139 -12.50 0.14 -7.29
N LYS A 140 -11.48 0.01 -8.13
CA LYS A 140 -11.44 -0.94 -9.26
C LYS A 140 -10.70 -2.22 -8.88
N ALA A 141 -9.72 -2.13 -7.99
CA ALA A 141 -8.97 -3.27 -7.47
C ALA A 141 -8.68 -3.10 -5.99
N LYS A 142 -8.66 -4.21 -5.25
CA LYS A 142 -8.32 -4.24 -3.82
C LYS A 142 -7.60 -5.55 -3.49
N ALA A 143 -6.49 -5.46 -2.78
CA ALA A 143 -5.75 -6.60 -2.25
C ALA A 143 -5.29 -6.31 -0.83
N SER A 144 -5.49 -7.25 0.10
CA SER A 144 -5.02 -7.11 1.48
C SER A 144 -3.49 -7.00 1.52
N VAL A 145 -2.98 -6.21 2.46
CA VAL A 145 -1.56 -6.19 2.81
C VAL A 145 -1.35 -7.28 3.86
N ASN A 146 -0.64 -8.34 3.49
CA ASN A 146 -0.41 -9.48 4.36
C ASN A 146 1.08 -9.61 4.68
N ASP A 147 1.40 -9.88 5.94
CA ASP A 147 2.76 -10.25 6.35
C ASP A 147 3.21 -11.52 5.61
N VAL A 148 4.47 -11.54 5.18
CA VAL A 148 5.09 -12.71 4.56
C VAL A 148 5.90 -13.44 5.63
N PRO A 149 5.45 -14.61 6.12
CA PRO A 149 6.15 -15.35 7.15
C PRO A 149 7.57 -15.71 6.69
N ARG A 150 8.53 -15.58 7.59
CA ARG A 150 9.94 -15.98 7.38
C ARG A 150 10.22 -17.36 7.91
#